data_AF-A0A528TL66-F1
#
_entry.id   AF-A0A528TL66-F1
#
_cell.length_a   1.000
_cell.length_b   1.000
_cell.length_c   1.000
_cell.angle_alpha   90.00
_cell.angle_beta   90.00
_cell.angle_gamma   90.00
#
_symmetry.space_group_name_H-M   'P 1'
#
loop_
_entity.id
_entity.type
_entity.pdbx_description
1 polymer ?
#
loop_
_entity_poly.entity_id
_entity_poly.type
_entity_poly.pdbx_seq_one_letter_code
_entity_poly.pdbx_strand_id
1 'polypeptide(L)'
;MDSIRGLNRNTLLEYLIVPDRSPSEFDEAFDELQRECWYLHKKENEVWYFSNIENLRKRIQNKADNAPIGKIEEEMKRRLNSAFEPVSKIAYQKVYALPKIDEIKLEATGRALLV
;
A
#
# COMPACT_ATOMS: atom_id res chain seq x y z
N MET A 1 -37.64 -4.14 2.99
CA MET A 1 -37.31 -3.07 3.95
C MET A 1 -35.79 -3.02 4.13
N ASP A 2 -35.06 -2.43 3.18
CA ASP A 2 -33.67 -2.04 3.44
C ASP A 2 -33.62 -0.52 3.28
N SER A 3 -33.93 0.17 4.38
CA SER A 3 -33.77 1.61 4.48
C SER A 3 -32.29 1.92 4.28
N ILE A 4 -31.98 2.89 3.42
CA ILE A 4 -30.63 3.26 3.03
C ILE A 4 -29.84 3.64 4.30
N ARG A 5 -28.95 2.76 4.76
CA ARG A 5 -28.03 3.01 5.86
C ARG A 5 -26.84 3.79 5.32
N GLY A 6 -26.89 5.11 5.38
CA GLY A 6 -25.76 5.96 5.02
C GLY A 6 -26.15 7.43 4.92
N LEU A 7 -25.18 8.32 5.05
CA LEU A 7 -25.36 9.77 4.98
C LEU A 7 -24.43 10.34 3.90
N ASN A 8 -24.91 11.32 3.15
CA ASN A 8 -24.00 12.12 2.34
C ASN A 8 -23.19 13.06 3.27
N ARG A 9 -22.07 13.61 2.77
CA ARG A 9 -21.20 14.50 3.56
C ARG A 9 -21.94 15.75 4.03
N ASN A 10 -22.72 16.38 3.16
CA ASN A 10 -23.42 17.64 3.47
C ASN A 10 -24.44 17.48 4.60
N THR A 11 -25.26 16.44 4.56
CA THR A 11 -26.26 16.08 5.57
C THR A 11 -25.58 15.70 6.89
N LEU A 12 -24.43 15.04 6.85
CA LEU A 12 -23.64 14.80 8.06
C LEU A 12 -23.18 16.12 8.69
N LEU A 13 -22.70 17.08 7.90
CA LEU A 13 -22.32 18.40 8.40
C LEU A 13 -23.52 19.17 8.93
N GLU A 14 -24.64 19.18 8.20
CA GLU A 14 -25.90 19.81 8.63
C GLU A 14 -26.36 19.33 10.01
N TYR A 15 -26.17 18.04 10.32
CA TYR A 15 -26.48 17.49 11.64
C TYR A 15 -25.49 17.85 12.75
N LEU A 16 -24.26 18.24 12.40
CA LEU A 16 -23.18 18.52 13.35
C LEU A 16 -22.96 20.01 13.60
N ILE A 17 -23.44 20.87 12.70
CA ILE A 17 -23.36 22.32 12.86
C ILE A 17 -24.16 22.74 14.10
N VAL A 18 -23.49 23.47 14.99
CA VAL A 18 -24.07 24.08 16.18
C VAL A 18 -23.62 25.54 16.26
N PRO A 19 -24.35 26.41 16.98
CA PRO A 19 -23.91 27.79 17.21
C PRO A 19 -22.49 27.83 17.80
N ASP A 20 -21.73 28.87 17.42
CA ASP A 20 -20.35 29.11 17.88
C ASP A 20 -19.32 28.05 17.49
N ARG A 21 -19.62 27.21 16.48
CA ARG A 21 -18.70 26.22 15.90
C ARG A 21 -18.60 26.36 14.39
N SER A 22 -17.40 26.16 13.85
CA SER A 22 -17.14 26.34 12.43
C SER A 22 -17.44 25.04 11.68
N PRO A 23 -18.27 25.05 10.61
CA PRO A 23 -18.49 23.86 9.78
C PRO A 23 -17.20 23.21 9.27
N SER A 24 -16.13 24.00 9.09
CA SER A 24 -14.82 23.52 8.63
C SER A 24 -14.19 22.48 9.57
N GLU A 25 -14.44 22.57 10.88
CA GLU A 25 -13.87 21.63 11.85
C GLU A 25 -14.41 20.20 11.64
N PHE A 26 -15.68 20.10 11.26
CA PHE A 26 -16.33 18.82 11.00
C PHE A 26 -15.95 18.24 9.64
N ASP A 27 -15.67 19.11 8.67
CA ASP A 27 -15.12 18.72 7.38
C ASP A 27 -13.75 18.06 7.53
N GLU A 28 -12.84 18.71 8.28
CA GLU A 28 -11.51 18.16 8.58
C GLU A 28 -11.62 16.85 9.37
N ALA A 29 -12.48 16.80 10.38
CA ALA A 29 -12.71 15.59 11.17
C ALA A 29 -13.27 14.44 10.33
N PHE A 30 -14.14 14.74 9.36
CA PHE A 30 -14.68 13.72 8.46
C PHE A 30 -13.62 13.19 7.48
N ASP A 31 -12.70 14.04 7.03
CA ASP A 31 -11.57 13.61 6.19
C ASP A 31 -10.58 12.73 6.98
N GLU A 32 -10.36 13.05 8.26
CA GLU A 32 -9.61 12.18 9.17
C GLU A 32 -10.31 10.83 9.37
N LEU A 33 -11.63 10.84 9.59
CA LEU A 33 -12.42 9.63 9.75
C LEU A 33 -12.35 8.73 8.51
N GLN A 34 -12.41 9.29 7.30
CA GLN A 34 -12.22 8.54 6.06
C GLN A 34 -10.83 7.89 5.97
N ARG A 35 -9.81 8.56 6.52
CA ARG A 35 -8.44 8.05 6.51
C ARG A 35 -8.24 6.92 7.51
N GLU A 36 -8.80 7.05 8.71
CA GLU A 36 -8.53 6.09 9.79
C GLU A 36 -9.56 4.96 9.84
N CYS A 37 -10.79 5.18 9.38
CA CYS A 37 -11.85 4.20 9.50
C CYS A 37 -11.82 3.13 8.40
N TRP A 38 -11.49 1.91 8.79
CA TRP A 38 -11.42 0.76 7.87
C TRP A 38 -12.78 0.25 7.40
N TYR A 39 -13.86 0.61 8.10
CA TYR A 39 -15.21 0.10 7.84
C TYR A 39 -16.12 1.14 7.19
N LEU A 40 -15.60 2.33 6.91
CA LEU A 40 -16.33 3.38 6.20
C LEU A 40 -16.18 3.17 4.69
N HIS A 41 -17.32 3.10 4.00
CA HIS A 41 -17.41 2.91 2.55
C HIS A 41 -18.22 4.03 1.91
N LYS A 42 -17.93 4.28 0.63
CA LYS A 42 -18.63 5.25 -0.21
C LYS A 42 -19.40 4.52 -1.31
N LYS A 43 -20.68 4.83 -1.49
CA LYS A 43 -21.48 4.37 -2.64
C LYS A 43 -21.27 5.30 -3.84
N GLU A 44 -21.67 4.84 -5.02
CA GLU A 44 -21.61 5.61 -6.27
C GLU A 44 -22.37 6.94 -6.21
N ASN A 45 -23.39 7.03 -5.35
CA ASN A 45 -24.18 8.25 -5.15
C ASN A 45 -23.66 9.16 -4.03
N GLU A 46 -22.37 9.12 -3.71
CA GLU A 46 -21.72 9.96 -2.69
C GLU A 46 -22.24 9.75 -1.26
N VAL A 47 -22.95 8.64 -1.01
CA VAL A 47 -23.43 8.27 0.32
C VAL A 47 -22.39 7.41 1.05
N TRP A 48 -22.04 7.84 2.26
CA TRP A 48 -21.11 7.17 3.16
C TRP A 48 -21.85 6.25 4.12
N TYR A 49 -21.30 5.06 4.35
CA TYR A 49 -21.92 4.08 5.24
C TYR A 49 -20.89 3.17 5.90
N PHE A 50 -21.24 2.65 7.08
CA PHE A 50 -20.46 1.62 7.75
C PHE A 50 -20.85 0.24 7.21
N SER A 51 -19.84 -0.56 6.91
CA SER A 51 -19.98 -1.97 6.55
C SER A 51 -19.37 -2.86 7.63
N ASN A 52 -19.81 -4.10 7.71
CA ASN A 52 -19.20 -5.11 8.58
C ASN A 52 -17.89 -5.68 8.00
N ILE A 53 -17.53 -5.30 6.77
CA ILE A 53 -16.28 -5.68 6.12
C ILE A 53 -15.33 -4.50 5.96
N GLU A 54 -14.04 -4.78 6.04
CA GLU A 54 -12.98 -3.79 5.82
C GLU A 54 -12.94 -3.30 4.36
N ASN A 55 -12.55 -2.05 4.18
CA ASN A 55 -12.42 -1.40 2.89
C ASN A 55 -11.19 -1.91 2.11
N LEU A 56 -11.17 -1.63 0.80
CA LEU A 56 -10.10 -2.08 -0.09
C LEU A 56 -8.72 -1.60 0.36
N ARG A 57 -8.63 -0.36 0.86
CA ARG A 57 -7.37 0.20 1.37
C ARG A 57 -6.82 -0.63 2.52
N LYS A 58 -7.64 -0.96 3.52
CA LYS A 58 -7.22 -1.78 4.65
C LYS A 58 -6.86 -3.21 4.23
N ARG A 59 -7.60 -3.80 3.29
CA ARG A 59 -7.26 -5.11 2.71
C ARG A 59 -5.89 -5.12 2.03
N ILE A 60 -5.58 -4.07 1.27
CA ILE A 60 -4.26 -3.90 0.63
C ILE A 60 -3.18 -3.73 1.70
N GLN A 61 -3.41 -2.88 2.70
CA GLN A 61 -2.47 -2.68 3.80
C GLN A 61 -2.18 -3.99 4.54
N ASN A 62 -3.22 -4.71 4.97
CA ASN A 62 -3.07 -6.01 5.63
C ASN A 62 -2.31 -7.00 4.76
N LYS A 63 -2.58 -7.04 3.45
CA LYS A 63 -1.86 -7.92 2.53
C LYS A 63 -0.39 -7.53 2.38
N ALA A 64 -0.06 -6.24 2.43
CA ALA A 64 1.31 -5.75 2.41
C ALA A 64 2.03 -6.08 3.72
N ASP A 65 1.40 -5.82 4.86
CA ASP A 65 1.97 -6.06 6.19
C ASP A 65 2.21 -7.56 6.45
N ASN A 66 1.34 -8.42 5.91
CA ASN A 66 1.43 -9.88 6.03
C ASN A 66 2.04 -10.53 4.78
N ALA A 67 2.74 -9.76 3.94
CA ALA A 67 3.37 -10.32 2.75
C ALA A 67 4.41 -11.38 3.18
N PRO A 68 4.37 -12.61 2.61
CA PRO A 68 5.34 -13.64 2.96
C PRO A 68 6.77 -13.19 2.69
N ILE A 69 7.67 -13.37 3.65
CA ILE A 69 9.08 -12.95 3.54
C ILE A 69 9.74 -13.47 2.26
N GLY A 70 9.48 -14.72 1.87
CA GLY A 70 10.04 -15.29 0.65
C GLY A 70 9.61 -14.56 -0.63
N LYS A 71 8.38 -14.02 -0.68
CA LYS A 71 7.93 -13.19 -1.81
C LYS A 71 8.59 -11.82 -1.82
N ILE A 72 8.82 -11.24 -0.64
CA ILE A 72 9.56 -9.99 -0.50
C ILE A 72 11.00 -10.20 -0.99
N GLU A 73 11.66 -11.25 -0.53
CA GLU A 73 13.03 -11.60 -0.94
C GLU A 73 13.13 -11.88 -2.44
N GLU A 74 12.20 -12.63 -3.03
CA GLU A 74 12.15 -12.89 -4.47
C GLU A 74 12.00 -11.60 -5.29
N GLU A 75 11.10 -10.71 -4.86
CA GLU A 75 10.89 -9.41 -5.48
C GLU A 75 12.13 -8.50 -5.35
N MET A 76 12.78 -8.50 -4.18
CA MET A 76 14.02 -7.78 -3.95
C MET A 76 15.14 -8.29 -4.85
N LYS A 77 15.33 -9.61 -4.93
CA LYS A 77 16.28 -10.25 -5.86
C LYS A 77 16.02 -9.81 -7.30
N ARG A 78 14.77 -9.84 -7.75
CA ARG A 78 14.40 -9.43 -9.11
C ARG A 78 14.78 -7.97 -9.38
N ARG A 79 14.46 -7.06 -8.45
CA ARG A 79 14.77 -5.63 -8.60
C ARG A 79 16.27 -5.35 -8.60
N LEU A 80 17.02 -5.99 -7.72
CA LEU A 80 18.48 -5.83 -7.68
C LEU A 80 19.14 -6.36 -8.96
N ASN A 81 18.70 -7.53 -9.46
CA ASN A 81 19.19 -8.05 -10.73
C ASN A 81 18.92 -7.10 -11.89
N SER A 82 17.74 -6.47 -11.93
CA SER A 82 17.40 -5.50 -12.97
C SER A 82 18.17 -4.19 -12.83
N ALA A 83 18.29 -3.66 -11.60
CA ALA A 83 18.98 -2.39 -11.35
C ALA A 83 20.49 -2.47 -11.64
N PHE A 84 21.09 -3.63 -11.42
CA PHE A 84 22.52 -3.86 -11.63
C PHE A 84 22.82 -4.65 -12.90
N GLU A 85 21.89 -4.72 -13.85
CA GLU A 85 22.10 -5.49 -15.08
C GLU A 85 23.41 -5.06 -15.80
N PRO A 86 24.34 -5.99 -16.09
CA PRO A 86 25.64 -5.65 -16.65
C PRO A 86 25.53 -5.31 -18.15
N VAL A 87 25.28 -4.02 -18.45
CA VAL A 87 25.12 -3.53 -19.83
C VAL A 87 26.47 -3.49 -20.58
N SER A 88 27.45 -2.73 -20.09
CA SER A 88 28.77 -2.60 -20.76
C SER A 88 29.70 -3.78 -20.48
N LYS A 89 29.46 -4.51 -19.39
CA LYS A 89 30.26 -5.64 -18.90
C LYS A 89 31.73 -5.31 -18.60
N ILE A 90 32.08 -4.02 -18.50
CA ILE A 90 33.46 -3.57 -18.23
C ILE A 90 33.83 -3.75 -16.77
N ALA A 91 32.91 -3.52 -15.83
CA ALA A 91 33.16 -3.65 -14.39
C ALA A 91 32.99 -5.10 -13.91
N TYR A 92 31.88 -5.73 -14.30
CA TYR A 92 31.50 -7.10 -13.97
C TYR A 92 30.67 -7.69 -15.10
N GLN A 93 30.68 -9.01 -15.21
CA GLN A 93 29.96 -9.76 -16.25
C GLN A 93 28.70 -10.44 -15.70
N LYS A 94 28.63 -10.66 -14.38
CA LYS A 94 27.51 -11.33 -13.70
C LYS A 94 27.11 -10.57 -12.44
N VAL A 95 25.83 -10.63 -12.10
CA VAL A 95 25.26 -10.16 -10.84
C VAL A 95 24.68 -11.35 -10.10
N TYR A 96 24.92 -11.39 -8.80
CA TYR A 96 24.26 -12.27 -7.87
C TYR A 96 23.55 -11.39 -6.84
N ALA A 97 22.21 -11.27 -6.96
CA ALA A 97 21.38 -10.55 -6.01
C ALA A 97 20.94 -11.46 -4.85
N LEU A 98 21.26 -11.04 -3.62
CA LEU A 98 21.05 -11.74 -2.35
C LEU A 98 21.37 -13.25 -2.45
N PRO A 99 22.56 -13.63 -2.95
CA PRO A 99 22.89 -15.03 -3.15
C PRO A 99 23.12 -15.71 -1.81
N LYS A 100 22.75 -16.98 -1.71
CA LYS A 100 23.34 -17.85 -0.70
C LYS A 100 24.76 -18.24 -1.11
N ILE A 101 25.58 -18.62 -0.14
CA ILE A 101 27.00 -18.95 -0.38
C ILE A 101 27.15 -20.06 -1.42
N ASP A 102 26.28 -21.07 -1.39
CA ASP A 102 26.25 -22.21 -2.31
C ASP A 102 25.75 -21.87 -3.73
N GLU A 103 25.07 -20.74 -3.89
CA GLU A 103 24.57 -20.27 -5.19
C GLU A 103 25.66 -19.51 -5.99
N ILE A 104 26.74 -19.09 -5.34
CA ILE A 104 27.81 -18.30 -5.97
C ILE A 104 28.74 -19.22 -6.77
N LYS A 105 28.79 -19.01 -8.08
CA LYS A 105 29.70 -19.73 -8.99
C LYS A 105 30.69 -18.76 -9.60
N LEU A 106 31.84 -18.62 -8.95
CA LEU A 106 32.93 -17.80 -9.45
C LEU A 106 33.74 -18.60 -10.48
N GLU A 107 33.97 -17.99 -11.64
CA GLU A 107 34.87 -18.51 -12.66
C GLU A 107 36.29 -18.00 -12.40
N ALA A 108 37.32 -18.78 -12.77
CA ALA A 108 38.73 -18.40 -12.58
C ALA A 108 39.11 -17.11 -13.33
N THR A 109 38.37 -16.78 -14.39
CA THR A 109 38.51 -15.57 -15.18
C THR A 109 37.15 -14.88 -15.31
N GLY A 110 36.97 -13.76 -14.62
CA GLY A 110 35.73 -12.98 -14.64
C GLY A 110 35.52 -12.19 -13.36
N ARG A 111 34.68 -11.15 -13.43
CA ARG A 111 34.29 -10.31 -12.29
C ARG A 111 32.78 -10.42 -12.09
N ALA A 112 32.37 -10.75 -10.88
CA ALA A 112 30.96 -10.81 -10.50
C ALA A 112 30.66 -9.74 -9.44
N LEU A 113 29.48 -9.13 -9.54
CA LEU A 113 28.93 -8.26 -8.51
C LEU A 113 28.03 -9.09 -7.59
N LEU A 114 28.28 -8.99 -6.28
CA LEU A 114 27.41 -9.53 -5.24
C LEU A 114 26.68 -8.35 -4.60
N VAL A 115 25.35 -8.37 -4.55
CA VAL A 115 24.52 -7.27 -4.05
C VAL A 115 23.34 -7.77 -3.24
#